data_AF-H9MAN4-F1
#
_entry.id   AF-H9MAN4-F1
#
_cell.length_a   1.000
_cell.length_b   1.000
_cell.length_c   1.000
_cell.angle_alpha   90.00
_cell.angle_beta   90.00
_cell.angle_gamma   90.00
#
_symmetry.space_group_name_H-M   'P 1'
#
loop_
_entity.id
_entity.type
_entity.pdbx_description
1 polymer ?
#
loop_
_entity_poly.entity_id
_entity_poly.type
_entity_poly.pdbx_seq_one_letter_code
_entity_poly.pdbx_strand_id
1 'polypeptide(L)' 'DLTVVGWEVSYKEEFIPSAEGCYTVIIQKEKKMAAHEEAVRNSFKIGEAGKVVLTIDNLSSRKKKLIYRSKVKRHL' A
#
# COMPACT_ATOMS: atom_id res chain seq x y z
N ASP A 1 5.42 5.90 -0.60
CA ASP A 1 6.43 5.63 0.44
C ASP A 1 5.75 5.23 1.71
N LEU A 2 6.12 4.07 2.23
CA LEU A 2 5.60 3.51 3.47
C LEU A 2 6.77 3.01 4.33
N THR A 3 6.78 3.39 5.61
CA THR A 3 7.80 2.95 6.57
C THR A 3 7.18 2.64 7.92
N VAL A 4 7.67 1.59 8.56
CA VAL A 4 7.24 1.13 9.88
C VAL A 4 8.26 1.57 10.92
N VAL A 5 7.81 2.07 12.07
CA VAL A 5 8.72 2.61 13.10
C VAL A 5 8.77 1.66 14.27
N GLY A 6 9.80 0.82 14.35
CA GLY A 6 10.05 -0.04 15.52
C GLY A 6 9.18 -1.31 15.61
N TRP A 7 8.43 -1.67 14.55
CA TRP A 7 7.50 -2.81 14.60
C TRP A 7 7.42 -3.59 13.29
N GLU A 8 6.92 -4.82 13.38
CA GLU A 8 6.62 -5.68 12.23
C GLU A 8 5.14 -5.60 11.83
N VAL A 9 4.83 -5.47 10.54
CA VAL A 9 3.45 -5.53 10.01
C VAL A 9 3.44 -6.23 8.65
N SER A 10 2.28 -6.73 8.23
CA SER A 10 2.07 -7.13 6.83
C SER A 10 1.52 -5.95 6.03
N TYR A 11 2.02 -5.75 4.82
CA TYR A 11 1.62 -4.69 3.91
C TYR A 11 1.27 -5.22 2.53
N LYS A 12 0.16 -4.76 1.95
CA LYS A 12 -0.17 -4.96 0.53
C LYS A 12 -0.80 -3.71 -0.10
N GLU A 13 -0.74 -3.64 -1.43
CA GLU A 13 -1.37 -2.59 -2.24
C GLU A 13 -2.20 -3.20 -3.36
N GLU A 14 -3.43 -2.73 -3.50
CA GLU A 14 -4.39 -3.20 -4.50
C GLU A 14 -5.04 -1.99 -5.19
N PHE A 15 -5.29 -2.10 -6.50
CA PHE A 15 -6.15 -1.17 -7.22
C PHE A 15 -7.47 -1.84 -7.54
N ILE A 16 -8.56 -1.18 -7.18
CA ILE A 16 -9.92 -1.66 -7.38
C ILE A 16 -10.59 -0.70 -8.39
N PRO A 17 -10.76 -1.13 -9.64
CA PRO A 17 -11.51 -0.39 -10.64
C PRO A 17 -12.95 -0.14 -10.19
N SER A 18 -13.53 0.98 -10.62
CA SER A 18 -14.92 1.32 -10.34
C SER A 18 -15.92 0.66 -11.30
N ALA A 19 -15.47 0.24 -12.48
CA ALA A 19 -16.31 -0.42 -13.47
C ALA A 19 -16.71 -1.83 -13.00
N GLU A 20 -17.98 -2.17 -13.19
CA GLU A 20 -18.49 -3.51 -12.87
C GLU A 20 -17.83 -4.58 -13.75
N GLY A 21 -17.55 -5.75 -13.17
CA GLY A 21 -16.91 -6.86 -13.88
C GLY A 21 -15.39 -6.75 -14.04
N CYS A 22 -14.77 -5.65 -13.60
CA CYS A 22 -13.31 -5.52 -13.61
C CYS A 22 -12.64 -6.28 -12.45
N TYR A 23 -11.38 -6.66 -12.64
CA TYR A 23 -10.59 -7.36 -11.63
C TYR A 23 -9.80 -6.39 -10.74
N THR A 24 -9.57 -6.80 -9.48
CA THR A 24 -8.61 -6.12 -8.60
C THR A 24 -7.19 -6.36 -9.11
N VAL A 25 -6.41 -5.29 -9.26
CA VAL A 25 -5.01 -5.35 -9.68
C VAL A 25 -4.12 -5.34 -8.44
N ILE A 26 -3.29 -6.36 -8.27
CA ILE A 26 -2.31 -6.41 -7.18
C ILE A 26 -1.11 -5.53 -7.55
N ILE A 27 -0.98 -4.37 -6.90
CA ILE A 27 0.15 -3.44 -7.09
C ILE A 27 1.37 -3.95 -6.30
N GLN A 28 1.13 -4.42 -5.08
CA GLN A 28 2.17 -4.94 -4.18
C GLN A 28 1.67 -6.22 -3.51
N LYS A 29 2.41 -7.30 -3.80
CA LYS A 29 2.54 -8.53 -2.99
C LYS A 29 2.39 -8.26 -1.50
N GLU A 30 1.58 -9.02 -0.76
CA GLU A 30 1.68 -9.01 0.71
C GLU A 30 3.15 -9.23 1.09
N LYS A 31 3.70 -8.26 1.81
CA LYS A 31 5.08 -8.25 2.27
C LYS A 31 5.09 -7.98 3.77
N LYS A 32 5.80 -8.83 4.52
CA LYS A 32 6.15 -8.54 5.91
C LYS A 32 7.21 -7.44 5.93
N MET A 33 6.96 -6.40 6.71
CA MET A 33 7.86 -5.26 6.89
C MET A 33 8.32 -5.21 8.34
N ALA A 34 9.62 -5.03 8.56
CA ALA A 34 10.20 -4.83 9.89
C ALA A 34 10.82 -3.43 10.03
N ALA A 35 11.04 -3.00 11.27
CA ALA A 35 11.56 -1.66 11.61
C ALA A 35 12.92 -1.31 10.99
N HIS A 36 13.74 -2.33 10.75
CA HIS A 36 15.10 -2.19 10.21
C HIS A 36 15.13 -2.28 8.68
N GLU A 37 13.99 -2.57 8.04
CA GLU A 37 13.88 -2.59 6.59
C GLU A 37 13.71 -1.18 6.01
N GLU A 38 14.19 -1.00 4.79
CA GLU A 38 14.00 0.23 4.04
C GLU A 38 12.50 0.50 3.74
N ALA A 39 12.21 1.78 3.52
CA ALA A 39 10.87 2.22 3.13
C ALA A 39 10.41 1.56 1.83
N VAL A 40 9.18 1.05 1.81
CA VAL A 40 8.57 0.54 0.57
C VAL A 40 8.11 1.72 -0.27
N ARG A 41 8.58 1.78 -1.52
CA ARG A 41 8.19 2.79 -2.52
C ARG A 41 7.71 2.08 -3.77
N ASN A 42 6.47 2.36 -4.15
CA ASN A 42 5.88 1.90 -5.39
C ASN A 42 5.22 3.06 -6.15
N SER A 43 5.06 2.88 -7.45
CA SER A 43 4.32 3.79 -8.33
C SER A 43 3.52 2.98 -9.34
N PHE A 44 2.21 3.25 -9.40
CA PHE A 44 1.30 2.58 -10.31
C PHE A 44 0.64 3.61 -11.23
N LYS A 45 0.53 3.28 -12.52
CA LYS A 45 -0.20 4.10 -13.50
C LYS A 45 -1.64 3.63 -13.57
N ILE A 46 -2.57 4.55 -13.37
CA ILE A 46 -4.01 4.29 -13.37
C ILE A 46 -4.57 4.74 -14.72
N GLY A 47 -5.17 3.82 -15.47
CA GLY A 47 -5.80 4.08 -16.77
C GLY A 47 -7.32 4.25 -16.73
N GLU A 48 -7.94 3.97 -15.59
CA GLU A 48 -9.40 3.98 -15.41
C GLU A 48 -9.79 4.51 -14.03
N ALA A 49 -11.06 4.87 -13.84
CA ALA A 49 -11.56 5.31 -12.54
C ALA A 49 -11.54 4.14 -11.53
N GLY A 50 -11.08 4.41 -10.31
CA GLY A 50 -10.98 3.41 -9.26
C GLY A 50 -10.32 3.95 -8.00
N LYS A 51 -10.00 3.05 -7.07
CA LYS A 51 -9.32 3.38 -5.80
C LYS A 51 -8.09 2.52 -5.60
N VAL A 52 -7.05 3.11 -5.01
CA VAL A 52 -5.89 2.37 -4.49
C VAL A 52 -6.12 2.10 -3.01
N VAL A 53 -6.07 0.83 -2.63
CA VAL A 53 -6.23 0.34 -1.25
C VAL A 53 -4.87 -0.09 -0.72
N LEU A 54 -4.50 0.49 0.42
CA LEU A 54 -3.31 0.11 1.18
C LEU A 54 -3.79 -0.64 2.42
N THR A 55 -3.43 -1.91 2.54
CA THR A 55 -3.77 -2.72 3.71
C THR A 55 -2.53 -2.91 4.56
N ILE A 56 -2.63 -2.55 5.85
CA ILE A 56 -1.59 -2.76 6.84
C ILE A 56 -2.16 -3.63 7.96
N ASP A 57 -1.73 -4.88 8.01
CA ASP A 57 -2.19 -5.83 9.01
C ASP A 57 -1.26 -5.84 10.22
N ASN A 58 -1.82 -5.43 11.36
CA ASN A 58 -1.17 -5.54 12.66
C ASN A 58 -1.51 -6.88 13.30
N LEU A 59 -0.65 -7.88 13.11
CA LEU A 59 -0.80 -9.22 13.71
C LEU A 59 -0.55 -9.26 15.23
N SER A 60 -0.43 -8.11 15.90
CA SER A 60 -0.22 -8.01 17.35
C SER A 60 -1.23 -7.09 18.00
N SER A 61 -1.50 -7.27 19.29
CA SER A 61 -2.37 -6.39 20.07
C SER A 61 -1.74 -5.05 20.47
N ARG A 62 -0.43 -4.87 20.24
CA ARG A 62 0.28 -3.62 20.56
C ARG A 62 -0.02 -2.56 19.50
N LYS A 63 -0.20 -1.30 19.94
CA LYS A 63 -0.34 -0.16 19.03
C LYS A 63 0.98 0.08 18.30
N LYS A 64 0.93 0.23 16.98
CA LYS A 64 2.09 0.47 16.11
C LYS A 64 1.98 1.83 15.44
N LYS A 65 3.11 2.49 15.21
CA LYS A 65 3.20 3.73 14.43
C LYS A 65 3.75 3.44 13.05
N LEU A 66 3.15 4.08 12.06
CA LEU A 66 3.45 3.97 10.64
C LEU A 66 3.53 5.36 10.05
N ILE A 67 4.44 5.56 9.10
CA ILE A 67 4.55 6.78 8.33
C ILE A 67 4.27 6.44 6.86
N TYR A 68 3.35 7.17 6.25
CA TYR A 68 2.97 7.00 4.85
C TYR A 68 3.00 8.34 4.12
N ARG A 69 3.45 8.29 2.85
CA ARG A 69 3.40 9.41 1.92
C ARG A 69 3.01 8.91 0.53
N SER A 70 2.01 9.54 -0.07
CA SER A 70 1.66 9.38 -1.48
C SER A 70 1.71 10.70 -2.24
N LYS A 71 1.84 10.57 -3.56
CA LYS A 71 1.80 11.67 -4.51
C LYS A 71 1.13 11.20 -5.79
N VAL A 72 0.07 11.90 -6.20
CA VAL A 72 -0.54 11.70 -7.52
C VAL A 72 0.18 12.61 -8.51
N LYS A 73 0.78 12.01 -9.55
CA LYS A 73 1.36 12.76 -10.67
C LYS A 73 0.30 12.85 -11.76
N ARG A 74 -0.09 14.08 -12.14
CA ARG A 74 -0.92 14.31 -13.33
C ARG A 74 0.02 14.50 -14.51
N HIS A 75 -0.16 13.72 -15.56
CA HIS A 75 0.40 14.03 -16.87
C HIS A 75 -0.68 14.86 -17.57
N LEU A 76 -0.43 16.17 -17.65
CA LEU A 76 -1.19 17.09 -18.50
C LEU A 76 -0.66 16.99 -19.93
#